data_AF-A0AAE4EAC0-F1
#
_entry.id   AF-A0AAE4EAC0-F1
#
_cell.length_a   1.000
_cell.length_b   1.000
_cell.length_c   1.000
_cell.angle_alpha   90.00
_cell.angle_beta   90.00
_cell.angle_gamma   90.00
#
_symmetry.space_group_name_H-M   'P 1'
#
loop_
_entity.id
_entity.type
_entity.pdbx_description
1 polymer ?
#
loop_
_entity_poly.entity_id
_entity_poly.type
_entity_poly.pdbx_seq_one_letter_code
_entity_poly.pdbx_strand_id
1 'polypeptide(L)'
;MKIQSITIAFLVAISSPSYSAFQEREYNTWYQKDAVLYDITQTSEGLPVMISISQPGRGAANMLVSYMSDGSCGDKKELLNVNGKDVPATYRCVSVGANRIEHFAVNDAEKVNEMVNHLKSDFTLLLQNDIKVWAANIKTPKYGLAPKF
;
A
#
# COMPACT_ATOMS: atom_id res chain seq x y z
N MET A 1 54.47 -15.91 37.30
CA MET A 1 54.62 -15.95 35.82
C MET A 1 54.02 -17.27 35.34
N LYS A 2 53.07 -17.40 34.43
CA LYS A 2 52.26 -16.55 33.53
C LYS A 2 50.98 -17.38 33.29
N ILE A 3 49.78 -16.88 33.59
CA ILE A 3 48.71 -16.50 32.63
C ILE A 3 48.80 -17.21 31.28
N GLN A 4 47.66 -17.73 30.81
CA GLN A 4 47.34 -18.48 29.56
C GLN A 4 47.18 -19.98 29.88
N SER A 5 45.97 -20.56 29.93
CA SER A 5 45.00 -20.61 28.85
C SER A 5 43.58 -20.89 29.40
N ILE A 6 42.84 -19.84 29.75
CA ILE A 6 41.39 -19.93 30.00
C ILE A 6 40.71 -19.11 28.91
N THR A 7 40.65 -19.68 27.72
CA THR A 7 39.86 -19.13 26.62
C THR A 7 39.69 -20.25 25.62
N ILE A 8 38.50 -20.39 25.02
CA ILE A 8 38.08 -21.51 24.14
C ILE A 8 37.41 -22.68 24.90
N ALA A 9 36.35 -22.38 25.64
CA ALA A 9 35.21 -23.31 25.79
C ALA A 9 33.90 -22.60 26.20
N PHE A 10 33.86 -21.27 26.20
CA PHE A 10 32.67 -20.48 26.50
C PHE A 10 32.12 -19.83 25.22
N LEU A 11 32.03 -20.60 24.14
CA LEU A 11 31.51 -20.15 22.83
C LEU A 11 30.25 -20.89 22.37
N VAL A 12 29.66 -21.72 23.24
CA VAL A 12 28.41 -22.46 22.92
C VAL A 12 27.16 -21.83 23.59
N ALA A 13 27.31 -20.73 24.33
CA ALA A 13 26.22 -20.14 25.13
C ALA A 13 25.72 -18.78 24.63
N ILE A 14 25.93 -18.44 23.35
CA ILE A 14 25.31 -17.26 22.74
C ILE A 14 24.67 -17.64 21.41
N SER A 15 23.75 -18.61 21.44
CA SER A 15 22.67 -18.65 20.46
C SER A 15 21.70 -17.53 20.82
N SER A 16 22.03 -16.29 20.43
CA SER A 16 21.05 -15.21 20.44
C SER A 16 19.85 -15.67 19.62
N PRO A 17 18.61 -15.58 20.11
CA PRO A 17 17.47 -15.70 19.23
C PRO A 17 17.61 -14.59 18.19
N SER A 18 17.82 -14.98 16.94
CA SER A 18 17.63 -14.09 15.82
C SER A 18 16.16 -13.69 15.85
N TYR A 19 15.88 -12.52 16.43
CA TYR A 19 14.64 -11.81 16.15
C TYR A 19 14.71 -11.42 14.68
N SER A 20 14.29 -12.34 13.81
CA SER A 20 13.67 -11.91 12.57
C SER A 20 12.46 -11.11 13.01
N ALA A 21 12.61 -9.79 13.14
CA ALA A 21 11.51 -8.87 12.96
C ALA A 21 11.09 -9.04 11.49
N PHE A 22 10.42 -10.15 11.20
CA PHE A 22 9.60 -10.29 10.03
C PHE A 22 8.47 -9.31 10.31
N GLN A 23 8.68 -8.05 9.93
CA GLN A 23 7.61 -7.09 9.85
C GLN A 23 6.69 -7.66 8.77
N GLU A 24 5.72 -8.48 9.20
CA GLU A 24 4.74 -9.06 8.32
C GLU A 24 4.18 -7.91 7.50
N ARG A 25 4.41 -7.95 6.19
CA ARG A 25 3.81 -7.00 5.25
C ARG A 25 2.32 -7.28 5.33
N GLU A 26 1.62 -6.52 6.16
CA GLU A 26 0.19 -6.68 6.32
C GLU A 26 -0.50 -6.00 5.15
N TYR A 27 -0.50 -6.71 4.02
CA TYR A 27 -1.30 -6.34 2.86
C TYR A 27 -2.78 -6.54 3.16
N ASN A 28 -3.63 -5.81 2.43
CA ASN A 28 -5.08 -5.98 2.47
C ASN A 28 -5.63 -5.74 3.87
N THR A 29 -5.13 -4.71 4.55
CA THR A 29 -5.59 -4.29 5.86
C THR A 29 -5.78 -2.79 5.85
N TRP A 30 -7.02 -2.38 6.06
CA TRP A 30 -7.40 -1.00 6.16
C TRP A 30 -7.03 -0.43 7.53
N TYR A 31 -6.37 0.71 7.48
CA TYR A 31 -6.05 1.57 8.61
C TYR A 31 -6.82 2.88 8.50
N GLN A 32 -7.15 3.51 9.63
CA GLN A 32 -7.79 4.81 9.66
C GLN A 32 -7.11 5.75 10.65
N LYS A 33 -6.79 6.95 10.19
CA LYS A 33 -6.30 8.05 11.01
C LYS A 33 -6.70 9.38 10.40
N ASP A 34 -7.12 10.34 11.24
CA ASP A 34 -7.46 11.71 10.83
C ASP A 34 -8.46 11.79 9.65
N ALA A 35 -9.48 10.92 9.68
CA ALA A 35 -10.50 10.76 8.64
C ALA A 35 -9.97 10.30 7.27
N VAL A 36 -8.77 9.71 7.22
CA VAL A 36 -8.20 9.08 6.03
C VAL A 36 -8.12 7.57 6.25
N LEU A 37 -8.61 6.81 5.27
CA LEU A 37 -8.40 5.37 5.16
C LEU A 37 -7.10 5.10 4.40
N TYR A 38 -6.30 4.16 4.86
CA TYR A 38 -5.07 3.73 4.23
C TYR A 38 -5.12 2.23 4.02
N ASP A 39 -4.66 1.77 2.86
CA ASP A 39 -4.42 0.35 2.60
C ASP A 39 -3.15 0.21 1.78
N ILE A 40 -2.56 -0.97 1.90
CA ILE A 40 -1.45 -1.41 1.07
C ILE A 40 -1.87 -2.72 0.43
N THR A 41 -1.80 -2.76 -0.89
CA THR A 41 -1.95 -3.99 -1.69
C THR A 41 -0.72 -4.17 -2.58
N GLN A 42 -0.83 -5.01 -3.59
CA GLN A 42 0.25 -5.32 -4.52
C GLN A 42 -0.24 -5.39 -5.96
N THR A 43 0.68 -5.13 -6.89
CA THR A 43 0.51 -5.44 -8.31
C THR A 43 0.55 -6.96 -8.54
N SER A 44 0.23 -7.40 -9.76
CA SER A 44 0.40 -8.80 -10.19
C SER A 44 1.83 -9.31 -10.02
N GLU A 45 2.82 -8.42 -10.12
CA GLU A 45 4.25 -8.70 -9.96
C GLU A 45 4.71 -8.66 -8.51
N GLY A 46 3.80 -8.39 -7.56
CA GLY A 46 4.10 -8.32 -6.12
C GLY A 46 4.73 -7.00 -5.68
N LEU A 47 4.69 -5.95 -6.51
CA LEU A 47 5.16 -4.63 -6.13
C LEU A 47 4.14 -3.90 -5.27
N PRO A 48 4.56 -3.12 -4.26
CA PRO A 48 3.63 -2.46 -3.35
C PRO A 48 2.78 -1.39 -4.04
N VAL A 49 1.52 -1.33 -3.65
CA VAL A 49 0.55 -0.31 -4.04
C VAL A 49 0.03 0.36 -2.79
N MET A 50 0.21 1.67 -2.69
CA MET A 50 -0.33 2.48 -1.59
C MET A 50 -1.64 3.12 -2.01
N ILE A 51 -2.63 3.03 -1.14
CA ILE A 51 -3.96 3.59 -1.34
C ILE A 51 -4.28 4.46 -0.14
N SER A 52 -4.76 5.67 -0.39
CA SER A 52 -5.36 6.50 0.66
C SER A 52 -6.68 7.09 0.19
N ILE A 53 -7.71 7.04 1.03
CA ILE A 53 -9.02 7.64 0.77
C ILE A 53 -9.32 8.63 1.88
N SER A 54 -9.30 9.91 1.55
CA SER A 54 -9.65 10.97 2.49
C SER A 54 -11.15 11.14 2.58
N GLN A 55 -11.67 11.31 3.80
CA GLN A 55 -13.05 11.63 4.12
C GLN A 55 -14.10 10.73 3.41
N PRO A 56 -13.98 9.39 3.49
CA PRO A 56 -14.91 8.46 2.85
C PRO A 56 -16.36 8.70 3.34
N GLY A 57 -17.30 8.74 2.40
CA GLY A 57 -18.72 9.02 2.65
C GLY A 57 -19.07 10.51 2.75
N ARG A 58 -18.13 11.42 2.45
CA ARG A 58 -18.35 12.88 2.50
C ARG A 58 -18.24 13.50 1.10
N GLY A 59 -18.78 14.71 0.94
CA GLY A 59 -18.73 15.47 -0.32
C GLY A 59 -17.33 15.98 -0.71
N ALA A 60 -16.36 15.88 0.19
CA ALA A 60 -14.95 16.22 -0.05
C ALA A 60 -14.04 14.98 -0.17
N ALA A 61 -14.65 13.81 -0.38
CA ALA A 61 -13.91 12.56 -0.53
C ALA A 61 -12.95 12.62 -1.73
N ASN A 62 -11.73 12.14 -1.53
CA ASN A 62 -10.72 12.02 -2.58
C ASN A 62 -9.88 10.76 -2.33
N MET A 63 -9.28 10.24 -3.39
CA MET A 63 -8.49 9.02 -3.36
C MET A 63 -7.15 9.22 -4.05
N LEU A 64 -6.10 8.68 -3.46
CA LEU A 64 -4.77 8.59 -4.06
C LEU A 64 -4.38 7.12 -4.18
N VAL A 65 -3.96 6.73 -5.37
CA VAL A 65 -3.36 5.42 -5.65
C VAL A 65 -1.94 5.66 -6.14
N SER A 66 -0.97 5.03 -5.51
CA SER A 66 0.44 5.12 -5.89
C SER A 66 1.04 3.73 -6.01
N TYR A 67 1.64 3.42 -7.16
CA TYR A 67 2.29 2.13 -7.37
C TYR A 67 3.50 2.26 -8.30
N MET A 68 4.38 1.27 -8.20
CA MET A 68 5.54 1.17 -9.08
C MET A 68 5.19 0.35 -10.33
N SER A 69 5.67 0.79 -11.49
CA SER A 69 5.58 0.07 -12.76
C SER A 69 6.89 0.17 -13.52
N ASP A 70 7.07 -0.71 -14.50
CA ASP A 70 8.30 -0.76 -15.28
C ASP A 70 8.40 0.39 -16.29
N GLY A 71 9.64 0.80 -16.57
CA GLY A 71 9.99 1.80 -17.58
C GLY A 71 9.98 3.24 -17.07
N SER A 72 10.27 4.17 -17.98
CA SER A 72 10.29 5.61 -17.68
C SER A 72 8.90 6.23 -17.72
N CYS A 73 8.74 7.39 -17.08
CA CYS A 73 7.54 8.19 -17.25
C CYS A 73 7.30 8.52 -18.73
N GLY A 74 6.10 8.20 -19.21
CA GLY A 74 5.61 8.58 -20.54
C GLY A 74 4.62 9.74 -20.45
N ASP A 75 3.76 9.84 -21.46
CA ASP A 75 2.72 10.87 -21.54
C ASP A 75 1.71 10.79 -20.38
N LYS A 76 1.01 11.91 -20.15
CA LYS A 76 -0.01 12.00 -19.10
C LYS A 76 -1.15 11.02 -19.34
N LYS A 77 -1.43 10.20 -18.33
CA LYS A 77 -2.64 9.38 -18.25
C LYS A 77 -3.67 10.10 -17.39
N GLU A 78 -4.72 10.68 -17.95
CA GLU A 78 -5.71 11.44 -17.15
C GLU A 78 -6.83 10.56 -16.55
N LEU A 79 -6.69 9.24 -16.66
CA LEU A 79 -7.70 8.27 -16.28
C LEU A 79 -7.09 7.16 -15.42
N LEU A 80 -7.79 6.78 -14.36
CA LEU A 80 -7.57 5.58 -13.58
C LEU A 80 -8.67 4.57 -13.95
N ASN A 81 -8.31 3.40 -14.47
CA ASN A 81 -9.31 2.37 -14.72
C ASN A 81 -9.65 1.64 -13.41
N VAL A 82 -10.95 1.57 -13.09
CA VAL A 82 -11.50 0.91 -11.90
C VAL A 82 -12.68 0.03 -12.33
N ASN A 83 -12.59 -1.28 -12.07
CA ASN A 83 -13.57 -2.28 -12.48
C ASN A 83 -13.93 -2.20 -13.97
N GLY A 84 -12.93 -1.95 -14.83
CA GLY A 84 -13.12 -1.80 -16.28
C GLY A 84 -13.71 -0.46 -16.72
N LYS A 85 -13.93 0.49 -15.80
CA LYS A 85 -14.43 1.84 -16.11
C LYS A 85 -13.35 2.89 -15.87
N ASP A 86 -13.24 3.82 -16.81
CA ASP A 86 -12.29 4.93 -16.66
C ASP A 86 -12.83 6.01 -15.73
N VAL A 87 -12.05 6.35 -14.71
CA VAL A 87 -12.34 7.39 -13.72
C VAL A 87 -11.35 8.54 -13.92
N PRO A 88 -11.81 9.79 -14.11
CA PRO A 88 -10.92 10.94 -14.20
C PRO A 88 -9.99 11.07 -12.99
N ALA A 89 -8.70 11.20 -13.25
CA ALA A 89 -7.67 11.31 -12.22
C ALA A 89 -6.57 12.28 -12.63
N THR A 90 -6.07 13.05 -11.66
CA THR A 90 -4.82 13.79 -11.85
C THR A 90 -3.66 12.82 -11.75
N TYR A 91 -2.87 12.72 -12.82
CA TYR A 91 -1.71 11.83 -12.88
C TYR A 91 -0.39 12.56 -12.67
N ARG A 92 0.48 11.93 -11.88
CA ARG A 92 1.88 12.31 -11.75
C ARG A 92 2.74 11.06 -11.84
N CYS A 93 3.92 11.21 -12.42
CA CYS A 93 4.86 10.11 -12.55
C CYS A 93 6.25 10.57 -12.15
N VAL A 94 6.98 9.71 -11.45
CA VAL A 94 8.37 9.93 -11.06
C VAL A 94 9.20 8.73 -11.47
N SER A 95 10.20 8.91 -12.32
CA SER A 95 11.13 7.85 -12.70
C SER A 95 12.07 7.51 -11.54
N VAL A 96 12.26 6.21 -11.26
CA VAL A 96 13.12 5.67 -10.20
C VAL A 96 13.93 4.49 -10.77
N GLY A 97 15.16 4.78 -11.21
CA GLY A 97 16.02 3.77 -11.85
C GLY A 97 15.41 3.27 -13.17
N ALA A 98 15.23 1.96 -13.29
CA ALA A 98 14.57 1.32 -14.44
C ALA A 98 13.03 1.33 -14.35
N ASN A 99 12.49 1.78 -13.22
CA ASN A 99 11.06 1.78 -12.93
C ASN A 99 10.54 3.22 -12.84
N ARG A 100 9.24 3.36 -12.61
CA ARG A 100 8.58 4.61 -12.29
C ARG A 100 7.53 4.41 -11.20
N ILE A 101 7.26 5.46 -10.46
CA ILE A 101 6.14 5.52 -9.52
C ILE A 101 5.04 6.33 -10.20
N GLU A 102 3.88 5.71 -10.37
CA GLU A 102 2.67 6.33 -10.91
C GLU A 102 1.76 6.73 -9.75
N HIS A 103 1.30 7.97 -9.76
CA HIS A 103 0.34 8.52 -8.80
C HIS A 103 -0.93 8.94 -9.53
N PHE A 104 -2.08 8.45 -9.07
CA PHE A 104 -3.40 8.81 -9.55
C PHE A 104 -4.21 9.41 -8.41
N ALA A 105 -4.56 10.69 -8.53
CA ALA A 105 -5.42 11.38 -7.57
C ALA A 105 -6.82 11.58 -8.16
N VAL A 106 -7.81 10.86 -7.61
CA VAL A 106 -9.22 10.99 -7.95
C VAL A 106 -9.87 11.98 -6.99
N ASN A 107 -10.31 13.13 -7.51
CA ASN A 107 -10.92 14.20 -6.72
C ASN A 107 -12.46 14.25 -6.87
N ASP A 108 -13.04 13.35 -7.66
CA ASP A 108 -14.48 13.19 -7.78
C ASP A 108 -15.02 12.42 -6.57
N ALA A 109 -15.63 13.14 -5.63
CA ALA A 109 -16.15 12.57 -4.40
C ALA A 109 -17.26 11.54 -4.63
N GLU A 110 -18.09 11.70 -5.67
CA GLU A 110 -19.15 10.73 -5.97
C GLU A 110 -18.55 9.39 -6.38
N LYS A 111 -17.55 9.42 -7.28
CA LYS A 111 -16.83 8.21 -7.71
C LYS A 111 -16.05 7.56 -6.57
N VAL A 112 -15.38 8.34 -5.74
CA VAL A 112 -14.68 7.82 -4.57
C VAL A 112 -15.65 7.17 -3.59
N ASN A 113 -16.79 7.79 -3.34
CA ASN A 113 -17.80 7.22 -2.44
C ASN A 113 -18.46 5.97 -3.04
N GLU A 114 -18.67 5.90 -4.35
CA GLU A 114 -19.09 4.68 -5.05
C GLU A 114 -18.10 3.54 -4.82
N MET A 115 -16.80 3.81 -5.01
CA MET A 115 -15.71 2.84 -4.76
C MET A 115 -15.68 2.36 -3.30
N VAL A 116 -15.78 3.29 -2.34
CA VAL A 116 -15.83 2.96 -0.91
C VAL A 116 -17.06 2.11 -0.58
N ASN A 117 -18.23 2.41 -1.14
CA ASN A 117 -19.44 1.63 -0.92
C ASN A 117 -19.30 0.22 -1.49
N HIS A 118 -18.65 0.08 -2.64
CA HIS A 118 -18.35 -1.24 -3.23
C HIS A 118 -17.47 -2.09 -2.29
N LEU A 119 -16.38 -1.50 -1.77
CA LEU A 119 -15.51 -2.15 -0.77
C LEU A 119 -16.28 -2.49 0.51
N LYS A 120 -17.12 -1.59 1.01
CA LYS A 120 -17.97 -1.85 2.19
C LYS A 120 -19.06 -2.89 1.94
N SER A 121 -19.34 -3.26 0.69
CA SER A 121 -20.21 -4.37 0.33
C SER A 121 -19.45 -5.69 0.13
N ASP A 122 -18.22 -5.79 0.64
CA ASP A 122 -17.34 -6.96 0.58
C ASP A 122 -16.85 -7.31 -0.83
N PHE A 123 -16.94 -6.37 -1.79
CA PHE A 123 -16.40 -6.55 -3.12
C PHE A 123 -14.99 -5.97 -3.25
N THR A 124 -14.13 -6.69 -3.98
CA THR A 124 -12.79 -6.23 -4.37
C THR A 124 -12.90 -5.23 -5.52
N LEU A 125 -12.19 -4.10 -5.43
CA LEU A 125 -11.97 -3.23 -6.59
C LEU A 125 -10.79 -3.77 -7.40
N LEU A 126 -10.97 -3.83 -8.72
CA LEU A 126 -9.92 -4.14 -9.69
C LEU A 126 -9.46 -2.83 -10.33
N LEU A 127 -8.28 -2.35 -9.98
CA LEU A 127 -7.67 -1.22 -10.67
C LEU A 127 -6.90 -1.72 -11.89
N GLN A 128 -6.49 -0.80 -12.76
CA GLN A 128 -5.60 -1.10 -13.89
C GLN A 128 -4.37 -1.92 -13.48
N ASN A 129 -3.82 -2.68 -14.45
CA ASN A 129 -2.70 -3.60 -14.23
C ASN A 129 -3.01 -4.68 -13.18
N ASP A 130 -4.26 -5.15 -13.15
CA ASP A 130 -4.74 -6.23 -12.28
C ASP A 130 -4.49 -6.02 -10.77
N ILE A 131 -4.38 -4.76 -10.34
CA ILE A 131 -4.21 -4.40 -8.93
C ILE A 131 -5.53 -4.64 -8.21
N LYS A 132 -5.51 -5.53 -7.21
CA LYS A 132 -6.69 -5.90 -6.42
C LYS A 132 -6.71 -5.14 -5.11
N VAL A 133 -7.74 -4.35 -4.87
CA VAL A 133 -8.00 -3.67 -3.59
C VAL A 133 -9.08 -4.43 -2.85
N TRP A 134 -8.70 -5.08 -1.76
CA TRP A 134 -9.59 -5.98 -1.04
C TRP A 134 -10.45 -5.20 -0.04
N ALA A 135 -11.70 -5.63 0.13
CA ALA A 135 -12.58 -5.08 1.15
C ALA A 135 -12.01 -5.29 2.57
N ALA A 136 -11.46 -6.47 2.84
CA ALA A 136 -10.83 -6.85 4.10
C ALA A 136 -11.58 -6.32 5.34
N ASN A 137 -10.90 -5.58 6.22
CA ASN A 137 -11.48 -4.98 7.43
C ASN A 137 -11.96 -3.52 7.22
N ILE A 138 -12.28 -3.07 5.99
CA ILE A 138 -12.65 -1.66 5.73
C ILE A 138 -13.86 -1.16 6.56
N LYS A 139 -14.75 -2.07 6.98
CA LYS A 139 -15.89 -1.74 7.85
C LYS A 139 -15.45 -1.40 9.28
N THR A 140 -14.31 -1.94 9.71
CA THR A 140 -13.73 -1.80 11.05
C THR A 140 -12.19 -1.67 10.93
N PRO A 141 -11.70 -0.56 10.35
CA PRO A 141 -10.27 -0.38 10.08
C PRO A 141 -9.48 -0.28 11.39
N LYS A 142 -8.21 -0.71 11.36
CA LYS A 142 -7.30 -0.53 12.51
C LYS A 142 -6.98 0.95 12.66
N TYR A 143 -6.82 1.46 13.88
CA TYR A 143 -6.34 2.83 14.05
C TYR A 143 -4.87 2.95 13.64
N GLY A 144 -4.53 3.96 12.84
CA GLY A 144 -3.15 4.27 12.48
C GLY A 144 -2.95 4.56 11.00
N LEU A 145 -1.68 4.47 10.60
CA LEU A 145 -1.28 4.49 9.20
C LEU A 145 -0.86 3.06 8.82
N ALA A 146 -0.96 2.72 7.55
CA ALA A 146 -0.46 1.44 7.06
C ALA A 146 1.04 1.27 7.41
N PRO A 147 1.53 0.03 7.62
CA PRO A 147 2.91 -0.23 8.03
C PRO A 147 3.93 0.39 7.06
N LYS A 148 5.05 0.89 7.60
CA LYS A 148 6.14 1.46 6.78
C LYS A 148 6.86 0.35 6.00
N PHE A 149 7.28 0.68 4.78
CA PHE A 149 8.19 -0.14 3.97
C PHE A 149 9.66 0.12 4.32
#